data_AF-A0A7M2C6N5-F1
#
_entry.id   AF-A0A7M2C6N5-F1
#
_cell.length_a   1.000
_cell.length_b   1.000
_cell.length_c   1.000
_cell.angle_alpha   90.00
_cell.angle_beta   90.00
_cell.angle_gamma   90.00
#
_symmetry.space_group_name_H-M   'P 1'
#
loop_
_entity.id
_entity.type
_entity.pdbx_description
1 polymer ?
#
loop_
_entity_poly.entity_id
_entity_poly.type
_entity_poly.pdbx_seq_one_letter_code
_entity_poly.pdbx_strand_id
1 'polypeptide(L)'
;MQPAVPVNARSRGQQRLIWDVVGAIRQCSRSACRQSAVATLTYVYAESTAVLGPLATYAEPHAYDLCAQHAETLTVPRGWEVLRLAMPGTPPQPGPDDLLALANAVREAASAAPESPARTPRTPVEPPAAVEGTRRGHLRVLREPS
;
A
#
# COMPACT_ATOMS: atom_id res chain seq x y z
N MET A 1 -0.39 -14.25 44.86
CA MET A 1 -1.51 -13.94 43.95
C MET A 1 -1.28 -12.56 43.33
N GLN A 2 -1.03 -12.47 42.02
CA GLN A 2 -0.90 -11.20 41.30
C GLN A 2 -2.23 -10.89 40.60
N PRO A 3 -2.76 -9.65 40.64
CA PRO A 3 -3.91 -9.29 39.84
C PRO A 3 -3.51 -9.05 38.37
N ALA A 4 -4.37 -9.54 37.47
CA ALA A 4 -4.23 -9.44 36.03
C ALA A 4 -4.29 -7.99 35.54
N VAL A 5 -3.33 -7.62 34.69
CA VAL A 5 -3.38 -6.38 33.89
C VAL A 5 -4.38 -6.59 32.75
N PRO A 6 -5.42 -5.75 32.58
CA PRO A 6 -6.34 -5.91 31.47
C PRO A 6 -5.65 -5.54 30.15
N VAL A 7 -5.61 -6.51 29.23
CA VAL A 7 -5.17 -6.32 27.85
C VAL A 7 -6.19 -5.50 27.06
N ASN A 8 -5.84 -4.24 26.83
CA ASN A 8 -6.05 -3.51 25.58
C ASN A 8 -7.50 -3.12 25.19
N ALA A 9 -7.95 -1.96 25.66
CA ALA A 9 -9.05 -1.23 25.04
C ALA A 9 -8.54 -0.53 23.76
N ARG A 10 -8.52 -1.26 22.62
CA ARG A 10 -8.13 -0.68 21.33
C ARG A 10 -9.17 0.36 20.89
N SER A 11 -8.72 1.61 20.83
CA SER A 11 -9.47 2.77 20.39
C SER A 11 -9.94 2.60 18.93
N ARG A 12 -11.19 3.00 18.67
CA ARG A 12 -11.80 3.02 17.31
C ARG A 12 -11.00 3.85 16.30
N GLY A 13 -10.08 4.71 16.76
CA GLY A 13 -9.17 5.50 15.93
C GLY A 13 -8.03 4.68 15.31
N GLN A 14 -7.53 3.64 15.99
CA GLN A 14 -6.43 2.81 15.47
C GLN A 14 -6.91 1.81 14.41
N GLN A 15 -8.20 1.49 14.41
CA GLN A 15 -8.81 0.68 13.37
C GLN A 15 -8.91 1.42 12.05
N ARG A 16 -8.96 2.76 11.98
CA ARG A 16 -9.18 3.47 10.71
C ARG A 16 -7.90 3.70 9.91
N LEU A 17 -6.77 3.92 10.58
CA LEU A 17 -5.48 4.20 9.95
C LEU A 17 -4.82 2.96 9.30
N ILE A 18 -5.24 1.75 9.65
CA ILE A 18 -4.79 0.52 8.99
C ILE A 18 -5.47 0.29 7.63
N TRP A 19 -6.59 0.95 7.32
CA TRP A 19 -7.25 0.81 6.01
C TRP A 19 -6.74 1.82 4.99
N ASP A 20 -6.26 2.99 5.45
CA ASP A 20 -5.81 4.06 4.54
C ASP A 20 -4.41 3.82 3.95
N VAL A 21 -3.62 2.89 4.52
CA VAL A 21 -2.35 2.40 3.93
C VAL A 21 -2.57 1.18 3.01
N VAL A 22 -3.73 0.51 3.14
CA VAL A 22 -4.07 -0.66 2.36
C VAL A 22 -4.86 -0.19 1.14
N GLY A 23 -4.15 0.10 0.04
CA GLY A 23 -4.77 0.28 -1.27
C GLY A 23 -5.83 -0.81 -1.49
N ALA A 24 -6.99 -0.41 -2.03
CA ALA A 24 -8.18 -1.26 -2.15
C ALA A 24 -7.82 -2.73 -2.38
N ILE A 25 -8.10 -3.58 -1.39
CA ILE A 25 -7.74 -5.00 -1.43
C ILE A 25 -8.39 -5.60 -2.67
N ARG A 26 -7.57 -6.01 -3.65
CA ARG A 26 -8.06 -6.61 -4.88
C ARG A 26 -8.73 -7.93 -4.56
N GLN A 27 -9.92 -8.11 -5.11
CA GLN A 27 -10.73 -9.31 -4.91
C GLN A 27 -10.49 -10.31 -6.02
N CYS A 28 -10.70 -11.57 -5.72
CA CYS A 28 -10.63 -12.63 -6.72
C CYS A 28 -11.62 -12.41 -7.86
N SER A 29 -11.16 -12.53 -9.11
CA SER A 29 -11.97 -12.36 -10.33
C SER A 29 -13.00 -13.48 -10.56
N ARG A 30 -12.92 -14.60 -9.83
CA ARG A 30 -13.92 -15.68 -9.91
C ARG A 30 -15.28 -15.18 -9.41
N SER A 31 -16.32 -15.42 -10.20
CA SER A 31 -17.70 -15.09 -9.84
C SER A 31 -18.08 -15.64 -8.47
N ALA A 32 -18.72 -14.82 -7.64
CA ALA A 32 -19.13 -15.12 -6.27
C ALA A 32 -18.00 -15.37 -5.25
N CYS A 33 -16.72 -15.29 -5.65
CA CYS A 33 -15.60 -15.29 -4.71
C CYS A 33 -15.39 -13.88 -4.16
N ARG A 34 -15.34 -13.74 -2.82
CA ARG A 34 -15.03 -12.46 -2.14
C ARG A 34 -13.68 -12.48 -1.44
N GLN A 35 -12.86 -13.51 -1.70
CA GLN A 35 -11.54 -13.65 -1.08
C GLN A 35 -10.56 -12.66 -1.70
N SER A 36 -9.60 -12.20 -0.90
CA SER A 36 -8.51 -11.35 -1.35
C SER A 36 -7.64 -12.09 -2.37
N ALA A 37 -7.26 -11.41 -3.45
CA ALA A 37 -6.35 -11.94 -4.43
C ALA A 37 -4.90 -11.93 -3.92
N VAL A 38 -4.14 -12.95 -4.30
CA VAL A 38 -2.72 -13.13 -3.95
C VAL A 38 -1.85 -13.47 -5.17
N ALA A 39 -2.48 -13.79 -6.29
CA ALA A 39 -1.82 -14.13 -7.54
C ALA A 39 -2.51 -13.44 -8.71
N THR A 40 -1.78 -13.19 -9.79
CA THR A 40 -2.31 -12.67 -11.05
C THR A 40 -2.08 -13.71 -12.15
N LEU A 41 -3.15 -14.01 -12.90
CA LEU A 41 -3.19 -14.94 -14.02
C LEU A 41 -3.28 -14.18 -15.33
N THR A 42 -2.41 -14.52 -16.28
CA THR A 42 -2.40 -13.96 -17.64
C THR A 42 -2.45 -15.09 -18.66
N TYR A 43 -3.29 -14.95 -19.69
CA TYR A 43 -3.35 -15.89 -20.81
C TYR A 43 -2.60 -15.33 -22.02
N VAL A 44 -1.59 -16.07 -22.46
CA VAL A 44 -0.84 -15.78 -23.70
C VAL A 44 -1.35 -16.72 -24.79
N TYR A 45 -2.41 -16.29 -25.47
CA TYR A 45 -3.14 -17.11 -26.44
C TYR A 45 -2.27 -17.60 -27.60
N ALA A 46 -1.34 -16.78 -28.09
CA ALA A 46 -0.45 -17.14 -29.20
C ALA A 46 0.44 -18.35 -28.89
N GLU A 47 0.80 -18.51 -27.62
CA GLU A 47 1.67 -19.60 -27.12
C GLU A 47 0.84 -20.74 -26.49
N SER A 48 -0.48 -20.56 -26.36
CA SER A 48 -1.36 -21.43 -25.58
C SER A 48 -0.85 -21.62 -24.14
N THR A 49 -0.45 -20.51 -23.50
CA THR A 49 0.16 -20.54 -22.17
C THR A 49 -0.63 -19.70 -21.18
N ALA A 50 -0.74 -20.21 -19.95
CA ALA A 50 -1.29 -19.49 -18.82
C ALA A 50 -0.18 -19.25 -17.80
N VAL A 51 0.14 -17.98 -17.56
CA VAL A 51 1.16 -17.57 -16.59
C VAL A 51 0.47 -17.15 -15.30
N LEU A 52 0.76 -17.86 -14.22
CA LEU A 52 0.32 -17.51 -12.88
C LEU A 52 1.51 -16.98 -12.09
N GLY A 53 1.44 -15.72 -11.67
CA GLY A 53 2.50 -15.06 -10.93
C GLY A 53 2.03 -14.43 -9.62
N PRO A 54 2.96 -13.78 -8.90
CA PRO A 54 2.63 -12.91 -7.78
C PRO A 54 1.54 -11.90 -8.15
N LEU A 55 0.76 -11.45 -7.17
CA LEU A 55 -0.20 -10.37 -7.39
C LEU A 55 0.52 -9.14 -7.99
N ALA A 56 0.18 -8.77 -9.22
CA ALA A 56 0.83 -7.68 -9.97
C ALA A 56 0.74 -6.37 -9.19
N THR A 57 1.75 -5.49 -9.18
CA THR A 57 1.70 -4.26 -8.36
C THR A 57 0.50 -3.36 -8.66
N TYR A 58 0.07 -3.33 -9.91
CA TYR A 58 -1.09 -2.58 -10.40
C TYR A 58 -2.11 -3.53 -11.03
N ALA A 59 -3.37 -3.11 -11.10
CA ALA A 59 -4.41 -3.85 -11.80
C ALA A 59 -4.22 -3.69 -13.31
N GLU A 60 -4.01 -4.81 -14.01
CA GLU A 60 -3.86 -4.82 -15.46
C GLU A 60 -5.18 -5.18 -16.16
N PRO A 61 -5.54 -4.54 -17.29
CA PRO A 61 -6.82 -4.72 -17.97
C PRO A 61 -7.02 -6.09 -18.64
N HIS A 62 -5.97 -6.92 -18.71
CA HIS A 62 -6.01 -8.25 -19.35
C HIS A 62 -5.57 -9.39 -18.41
N ALA A 63 -5.48 -9.10 -17.12
CA ALA A 63 -5.07 -10.07 -16.12
C ALA A 63 -6.22 -10.37 -15.15
N TYR A 64 -6.17 -11.57 -14.56
CA TYR A 64 -7.16 -12.04 -13.61
C TYR A 64 -6.51 -12.24 -12.25
N ASP A 65 -7.05 -11.59 -11.23
CA ASP A 65 -6.53 -11.68 -9.87
C ASP A 65 -7.22 -12.86 -9.15
N LEU A 66 -6.43 -13.79 -8.61
CA LEU A 66 -6.93 -15.02 -7.99
C LEU A 66 -6.54 -15.10 -6.51
N CYS A 67 -7.46 -15.57 -5.67
CA CYS A 67 -7.13 -15.96 -4.30
C CYS A 67 -6.32 -17.26 -4.28
N ALA A 68 -5.69 -17.59 -3.13
CA ALA A 68 -4.83 -18.76 -3.00
C ALA A 68 -5.52 -20.06 -3.46
N GLN A 69 -6.75 -20.29 -3.01
CA GLN A 69 -7.53 -21.47 -3.38
C GLN A 69 -7.78 -21.57 -4.90
N HIS A 70 -8.16 -20.47 -5.55
CA HIS A 70 -8.42 -20.47 -6.99
C HIS A 70 -7.14 -20.52 -7.83
N ALA A 71 -6.05 -19.95 -7.32
CA ALA A 71 -4.73 -20.07 -7.92
C ALA A 71 -4.25 -21.53 -7.91
N GLU A 72 -4.45 -22.26 -6.80
CA GLU A 72 -4.09 -23.67 -6.65
C GLU A 72 -4.95 -24.59 -7.52
N THR A 73 -6.27 -24.38 -7.53
CA THR A 73 -7.24 -25.22 -8.25
C THR A 73 -7.43 -24.83 -9.72
N LEU A 74 -6.71 -23.82 -10.20
CA LEU A 74 -6.79 -23.36 -11.58
C LEU A 74 -6.49 -24.49 -12.58
N THR A 75 -7.43 -24.70 -13.50
CA THR A 75 -7.28 -25.58 -14.66
C THR A 75 -7.31 -24.76 -15.94
N VAL A 76 -6.50 -25.17 -16.91
CA VAL A 76 -6.40 -24.52 -18.22
C VAL A 76 -6.97 -25.41 -19.32
N PRO A 77 -7.27 -24.86 -20.51
CA PRO A 77 -7.74 -25.67 -21.63
C PRO A 77 -6.76 -26.80 -22.00
N ARG A 78 -7.25 -27.84 -22.66
CA ARG A 78 -6.39 -28.97 -23.08
C ARG A 78 -5.34 -28.48 -24.08
N GLY A 79 -4.11 -28.98 -23.91
CA GLY A 79 -2.97 -28.59 -24.74
C GLY A 79 -2.34 -27.25 -24.37
N TRP A 80 -2.81 -26.59 -23.31
CA TRP A 80 -2.19 -25.37 -22.79
C TRP A 80 -1.13 -25.67 -21.73
N GLU A 81 -0.08 -24.87 -21.69
CA GLU A 81 0.95 -24.92 -20.65
C GLU A 81 0.60 -23.99 -19.48
N VAL A 82 0.90 -24.41 -18.25
CA VAL A 82 0.76 -23.56 -17.05
C VAL A 82 2.14 -23.24 -16.48
N LEU A 83 2.53 -21.98 -16.56
CA LEU A 83 3.76 -21.48 -15.95
C LEU A 83 3.43 -20.84 -14.61
N ARG A 84 3.87 -21.46 -13.51
CA ARG A 84 3.74 -20.89 -12.16
C ARG A 84 5.05 -20.23 -11.77
N LEU A 85 5.06 -18.90 -11.76
CA LEU A 85 6.21 -18.13 -11.29
C LEU A 85 6.27 -18.22 -9.76
N ALA A 86 7.48 -18.15 -9.20
CA ALA A 86 7.65 -18.10 -7.76
C ALA A 86 6.87 -16.90 -7.20
N MET A 87 5.80 -17.18 -6.45
CA MET A 87 5.20 -16.19 -5.58
C MET A 87 6.27 -15.85 -4.53
N PRO A 88 6.66 -14.58 -4.34
CA PRO A 88 7.50 -14.24 -3.22
C PRO A 88 6.75 -14.75 -1.99
N GLY A 89 7.32 -15.78 -1.36
CA GLY A 89 6.80 -16.27 -0.10
C GLY A 89 6.87 -15.14 0.93
N THR A 90 6.39 -15.43 2.13
CA THR A 90 6.71 -14.62 3.31
C THR A 90 8.18 -14.20 3.22
N PRO A 91 8.49 -12.89 3.24
CA PRO A 91 9.88 -12.45 3.20
C PRO A 91 10.65 -13.21 4.28
N PRO A 92 11.89 -13.64 4.00
CA PRO A 92 12.67 -14.43 4.93
C PRO A 92 12.63 -13.73 6.30
N GLN A 93 12.31 -14.50 7.34
CA GLN A 93 12.22 -13.96 8.69
C GLN A 93 13.60 -13.41 9.07
N PRO A 94 13.70 -12.14 9.52
CA PRO A 94 14.99 -11.52 9.78
C PRO A 94 15.80 -12.33 10.78
N GLY A 95 17.04 -12.65 10.44
CA GLY A 95 17.89 -13.45 11.31
C GLY A 95 18.17 -12.75 12.64
N PRO A 96 18.67 -13.48 13.66
CA PRO A 96 19.03 -12.89 14.94
C PRO A 96 20.09 -11.78 14.80
N ASP A 97 20.97 -11.86 13.79
CA ASP A 97 21.97 -10.84 13.48
C ASP A 97 21.33 -9.56 12.91
N ASP A 98 20.37 -9.68 11.99
CA ASP A 98 19.63 -8.54 11.43
C ASP A 98 18.90 -7.75 12.53
N LEU A 99 18.32 -8.46 13.49
CA LEU A 99 17.66 -7.83 14.64
C LEU A 99 18.64 -7.07 15.53
N LEU A 100 19.85 -7.62 15.73
CA LEU A 100 20.91 -6.96 16.47
C LEU A 100 21.42 -5.72 15.71
N ALA A 101 21.61 -5.82 14.40
CA ALA A 101 22.00 -4.72 13.54
C ALA A 101 20.99 -3.56 13.58
N LEU A 102 19.69 -3.86 13.51
CA LEU A 102 18.62 -2.87 13.66
C LEU A 102 18.61 -2.23 15.05
N ALA A 103 18.76 -3.03 16.11
CA ALA A 103 18.82 -2.52 17.47
C ALA A 103 20.00 -1.55 17.68
N ASN A 104 21.16 -1.86 17.08
CA ASN A 104 22.33 -0.99 17.09
C ASN A 104 22.08 0.28 16.28
N ALA A 105 21.55 0.17 15.06
CA ALA A 105 21.24 1.33 14.23
C ALA A 105 20.27 2.31 14.90
N VAL A 106 19.24 1.81 15.59
CA VAL A 106 18.30 2.64 16.36
C VAL A 106 19.00 3.34 17.53
N ARG A 107 19.92 2.66 18.22
CA ARG A 107 20.69 3.24 19.33
C ARG A 107 21.62 4.35 18.83
N GLU A 108 22.30 4.12 17.72
CA GLU A 108 23.15 5.14 17.08
C GLU A 108 22.30 6.34 16.63
N ALA A 109 21.15 6.10 15.98
CA ALA A 109 20.24 7.17 15.56
C ALA A 109 19.64 7.97 16.73
N ALA A 110 19.42 7.33 17.88
CA ALA A 110 18.95 7.99 19.10
C ALA A 110 20.06 8.75 19.84
N SER A 111 21.33 8.33 19.67
CA SER A 111 22.50 8.93 20.31
C SER A 111 23.10 10.06 19.46
N ALA A 112 22.87 10.02 18.15
CA ALA A 112 23.01 11.18 17.30
C ALA A 112 22.08 12.27 17.87
N ALA A 113 22.68 13.27 18.52
CA ALA A 113 21.94 14.43 19.00
C ALA A 113 21.09 14.96 17.84
N PRO A 114 19.85 15.42 18.08
CA PRO A 114 19.10 16.09 17.05
C PRO A 114 19.91 17.32 16.65
N GLU A 115 20.70 17.20 15.59
CA GLU A 115 21.04 18.32 14.75
C GLU A 115 19.68 18.74 14.20
N SER A 116 18.97 19.55 15.00
CA SER A 116 17.80 20.25 14.53
C SER A 116 18.26 20.88 13.22
N PRO A 117 17.69 20.52 12.05
CA PRO A 117 17.83 21.39 10.92
C PRO A 117 17.30 22.70 11.47
N ALA A 118 18.20 23.67 11.68
CA ALA A 118 17.83 24.94 12.27
C ALA A 118 16.61 25.37 11.49
N ARG A 119 15.44 25.35 12.15
CA ARG A 119 14.19 25.72 11.52
C ARG A 119 14.45 27.15 11.13
N THR A 120 14.81 27.38 9.87
CA THR A 120 14.98 28.71 9.33
C THR A 120 13.67 29.40 9.67
N PRO A 121 13.69 30.49 10.46
CA PRO A 121 12.46 31.18 10.81
C PRO A 121 11.80 31.50 9.48
N ARG A 122 10.65 30.87 9.22
CA ARG A 122 9.86 31.17 8.03
C ARG A 122 9.54 32.66 8.17
N THR A 123 10.12 33.48 7.30
CA THR A 123 9.72 34.87 7.16
C THR A 123 8.20 34.89 7.01
N PRO A 124 7.48 35.71 7.78
CA PRO A 124 6.05 35.88 7.56
C PRO A 124 5.82 36.22 6.09
N VAL A 125 5.09 35.35 5.38
CA VAL A 125 4.68 35.65 4.01
C VAL A 125 3.70 36.80 4.11
N GLU A 126 4.14 37.97 3.63
CA GLU A 126 3.30 39.14 3.53
C GLU A 126 2.11 38.81 2.60
N PRO A 127 0.86 39.05 3.04
CA PRO A 127 -0.29 38.79 2.20
C PRO A 127 -0.20 39.66 0.94
N PRO A 128 -0.46 39.10 -0.26
CA PRO A 128 -0.44 39.89 -1.48
C PRO A 128 -1.47 41.03 -1.37
N ALA A 129 -1.07 42.22 -1.81
CA ALA A 129 -1.90 43.42 -1.84
C ALA A 129 -3.29 43.10 -2.40
N ALA A 130 -4.33 43.64 -1.75
CA ALA A 130 -5.71 43.40 -2.11
C ALA A 130 -5.99 43.93 -3.53
N VAL A 131 -5.99 43.04 -4.51
CA VAL A 131 -6.53 43.33 -5.84
C VAL A 131 -8.05 43.44 -5.74
N GLU A 132 -8.59 44.55 -6.24
CA GLU A 132 -10.02 44.87 -6.21
C GLU A 132 -10.83 43.87 -7.04
N GLY A 133 -11.45 42.93 -6.34
CA GLY A 133 -12.39 41.96 -6.89
C GLY A 133 -13.53 41.69 -5.92
N THR A 134 -14.75 41.59 -6.44
CA THR A 134 -15.94 41.34 -5.62
C THR A 134 -15.87 39.93 -5.02
N ARG A 135 -15.91 39.82 -3.68
CA ARG A 135 -16.00 38.54 -2.97
C ARG A 135 -17.44 38.13 -2.72
N ARG A 136 -17.73 36.84 -2.90
CA ARG A 136 -18.91 36.17 -2.34
C ARG A 136 -18.44 34.99 -1.49
N GLY A 137 -18.36 35.18 -0.18
CA GLY A 137 -17.84 34.17 0.74
C GLY A 137 -16.36 33.85 0.52
N HIS A 138 -16.03 32.56 0.36
CA HIS A 138 -14.66 32.08 0.14
C HIS A 138 -14.23 32.10 -1.34
N LEU A 139 -15.13 32.46 -2.26
CA LEU A 139 -14.84 32.58 -3.69
C LEU A 139 -14.47 34.03 -4.05
N ARG A 140 -13.43 34.17 -4.88
CA ARG A 140 -13.00 35.43 -5.52
C ARG A 140 -13.17 35.30 -7.02
N VAL A 141 -13.82 36.28 -7.64
CA VAL A 141 -13.90 36.41 -9.10
C VAL A 141 -12.79 37.36 -9.54
N LEU A 142 -11.83 36.86 -10.31
CA LEU A 142 -10.82 37.67 -10.98
C LEU A 142 -11.41 38.12 -12.32
N ARG A 143 -11.45 39.42 -12.59
CA ARG A 143 -11.72 39.92 -13.95
C ARG A 143 -10.40 39.85 -14.71
N GLU A 144 -10.40 39.19 -15.85
CA GLU A 144 -9.26 39.18 -16.76
C GLU A 144 -9.09 40.58 -17.37
N PRO A 145 -7.87 41.16 -17.37
CA PRO A 145 -7.61 42.42 -18.06
C PRO A 145 -7.59 42.19 -19.58
N SER A 146 -8.24 43.09 -20.32
CA SER A 146 -8.17 43.16 -21.79
C SER A 146 -6.82 43.69 -22.28
#